data_AF-A0AA52AVT7-F1
#
_entry.id   AF-A0AA52AVT7-F1
#
_cell.length_a   1.000
_cell.length_b   1.000
_cell.length_c   1.000
_cell.angle_alpha   90.00
_cell.angle_beta   90.00
_cell.angle_gamma   90.00
#
_symmetry.space_group_name_H-M   'P 1'
#
loop_
_entity.id
_entity.type
_entity.pdbx_description
1 polymer ?
#
loop_
_entity_poly.entity_id
_entity_poly.type
_entity_poly.pdbx_seq_one_letter_code
_entity_poly.pdbx_strand_id
1 'polypeptide(L)'
;MGDTSASLGPLTLHDGRWVVGEVRRPDGWWVEFREDGLFQHTRNSEGELIPWSRIMLGMRVTVGAKYPSRSFSMMGIFGGVPGPWKGHGGGYLHMTLRHPYEDWVARFDRHPRWYSGFDVLGLEELLRQTIDAGEADRLGDPDWLGPVVERLAPQRPWTVRAIREAVTRAREAEAAA
;
A
#
# COMPACT_ATOMS: atom_id res chain seq x y z
N MET A 1 9.94 -16.98 17.67
CA MET A 1 10.73 -16.85 16.44
C MET A 1 10.22 -15.58 15.78
N GLY A 2 11.01 -14.51 15.79
CA GLY A 2 10.49 -13.17 15.50
C GLY A 2 10.09 -13.07 14.04
N ASP A 3 8.79 -12.87 13.78
CA ASP A 3 8.28 -12.40 12.50
C ASP A 3 9.09 -11.17 12.11
N THR A 4 10.02 -11.34 11.17
CA THR A 4 10.56 -10.20 10.47
C THR A 4 9.46 -9.81 9.49
N SER A 5 8.41 -9.15 9.99
CA SER A 5 7.22 -8.82 9.21
C SER A 5 7.67 -8.02 7.99
N ALA A 6 7.72 -8.69 6.84
CA ALA A 6 8.08 -8.06 5.59
C ALA A 6 7.16 -6.85 5.39
N SER A 7 7.75 -5.71 5.07
CA SER A 7 7.01 -4.47 4.96
C SER A 7 7.55 -3.62 3.83
N LEU A 8 6.65 -3.00 3.10
CA LEU A 8 6.94 -2.03 2.06
C LEU A 8 6.14 -0.76 2.37
N GLY A 9 6.68 0.03 3.29
CA GLY A 9 6.11 1.34 3.63
C GLY A 9 4.80 1.17 4.36
N PRO A 10 3.65 1.62 3.83
CA PRO A 10 2.37 1.41 4.48
C PRO A 10 1.84 -0.02 4.32
N LEU A 11 2.43 -0.86 3.45
CA LEU A 11 2.06 -2.27 3.28
C LEU A 11 2.81 -3.14 4.31
N THR A 12 2.07 -3.96 5.06
CA THR A 12 2.60 -4.90 6.06
C THR A 12 1.86 -6.23 6.03
N LEU A 13 2.54 -7.29 6.43
CA LEU A 13 1.89 -8.56 6.77
C LEU A 13 1.34 -8.52 8.20
N HIS A 14 0.04 -8.77 8.38
CA HIS A 14 -0.66 -8.83 9.66
C HIS A 14 -1.53 -10.08 9.71
N ASP A 15 -1.25 -11.00 10.64
CA ASP A 15 -1.98 -12.27 10.79
C ASP A 15 -2.18 -13.04 9.47
N GLY A 16 -1.12 -13.11 8.65
CA GLY A 16 -1.14 -13.76 7.34
C GLY A 16 -1.81 -12.97 6.21
N ARG A 17 -2.24 -11.73 6.47
CA ARG A 17 -2.93 -10.87 5.50
C ARG A 17 -2.10 -9.65 5.17
N TRP A 18 -2.05 -9.31 3.89
CA TRP A 18 -1.40 -8.09 3.45
C TRP A 18 -2.33 -6.91 3.65
N VAL A 19 -1.86 -5.92 4.39
CA VAL A 19 -2.67 -4.76 4.79
C VAL A 19 -1.92 -3.46 4.57
N VAL A 20 -2.66 -2.43 4.15
CA VAL A 20 -2.18 -1.05 4.05
C VAL A 20 -2.75 -0.25 5.21
N GLY A 21 -1.87 0.23 6.08
CA GLY A 21 -2.20 1.07 7.23
C GLY A 21 -2.26 0.34 8.58
N GLU A 22 -2.48 1.10 9.65
CA GLU A 22 -2.40 0.63 11.03
C GLU A 22 -3.67 -0.10 11.49
N VAL A 23 -3.62 -1.44 11.47
CA VAL A 23 -4.72 -2.33 11.89
C VAL A 23 -5.00 -2.26 13.39
N ARG A 24 -3.98 -2.03 14.23
CA ARG A 24 -4.15 -2.08 15.70
C ARG A 24 -4.86 -0.87 16.26
N ARG A 25 -5.22 0.11 15.42
CA ARG A 25 -5.94 1.31 15.84
C ARG A 25 -7.45 0.99 15.86
N PRO A 26 -8.11 1.01 17.04
CA PRO A 26 -9.50 0.55 17.19
C PRO A 26 -10.53 1.27 16.31
N ASP A 27 -10.23 2.51 15.93
CA ASP A 27 -11.07 3.37 15.09
C ASP A 27 -10.39 3.72 13.77
N GLY A 28 -9.41 2.91 13.38
CA GLY A 28 -8.53 3.18 12.26
C GLY A 28 -9.12 2.79 10.92
N TRP A 29 -8.64 3.47 9.89
CA TRP A 29 -8.86 3.05 8.50
C TRP A 29 -7.69 2.18 8.05
N TRP A 30 -7.97 1.06 7.42
CA TRP A 30 -6.95 0.23 6.79
C TRP A 30 -7.56 -0.56 5.65
N VAL A 31 -6.70 -1.03 4.74
CA VAL A 31 -7.12 -1.77 3.56
C VAL A 31 -6.48 -3.14 3.58
N GLU A 32 -7.27 -4.18 3.40
CA GLU A 32 -6.83 -5.57 3.30
C GLU A 32 -6.78 -5.97 1.83
N PHE A 33 -5.71 -6.68 1.46
CA PHE A 33 -5.59 -7.30 0.15
C PHE A 33 -6.04 -8.75 0.30
N ARG A 34 -7.16 -9.08 -0.34
CA ARG A 34 -7.77 -10.42 -0.31
C ARG A 34 -7.74 -11.03 -1.70
N GLU A 35 -7.92 -12.35 -1.79
CA GLU A 35 -8.03 -13.06 -3.07
C GLU A 35 -9.14 -12.50 -3.96
N ASP A 36 -10.26 -12.06 -3.37
CA ASP A 36 -11.43 -11.56 -4.08
C ASP A 36 -11.38 -10.06 -4.40
N GLY A 37 -10.54 -9.28 -3.71
CA GLY A 37 -10.41 -7.85 -3.95
C GLY A 37 -9.70 -7.06 -2.84
N LEU A 38 -9.84 -5.75 -2.92
CA LEU A 38 -9.47 -4.84 -1.84
C LEU A 38 -10.62 -4.66 -0.87
N PHE A 39 -10.39 -4.92 0.41
CA PHE A 39 -11.40 -4.69 1.44
C PHE A 39 -10.98 -3.53 2.34
N GLN A 40 -11.75 -2.44 2.32
CA GLN A 40 -11.53 -1.31 3.22
C GLN A 40 -12.25 -1.55 4.55
N HIS A 41 -11.50 -1.51 5.65
CA HIS A 41 -12.06 -1.59 7.00
C HIS A 41 -12.32 -0.20 7.58
N THR A 42 -13.46 -0.05 8.25
CA THR A 42 -13.88 1.19 8.93
C THR A 42 -14.65 0.83 10.21
N ARG A 43 -14.61 1.70 11.22
CA ARG A 43 -15.28 1.49 12.53
C ARG A 43 -16.79 1.27 12.42
N ASN A 44 -17.44 1.88 11.43
CA ASN A 44 -18.90 2.06 11.43
C ASN A 44 -19.58 1.57 10.14
N SER A 45 -18.90 0.76 9.34
CA SER A 45 -19.48 0.10 8.18
C SER A 45 -19.05 -1.36 8.14
N GLU A 46 -19.78 -2.18 7.40
CA GLU A 46 -19.40 -3.58 7.12
C GLU A 46 -18.12 -3.69 6.26
N GLY A 47 -17.38 -2.59 6.08
CA GLY A 47 -16.32 -2.45 5.10
C GLY A 47 -16.84 -2.38 3.67
N GLU A 48 -15.96 -2.05 2.74
CA GLU A 48 -16.27 -2.03 1.31
C GLU A 48 -15.29 -2.96 0.59
N LEU A 49 -15.82 -3.97 -0.11
CA LEU A 49 -15.04 -4.85 -0.97
C LEU A 49 -15.09 -4.33 -2.40
N ILE A 50 -13.92 -4.05 -2.96
CA ILE A 50 -13.71 -3.72 -4.36
C ILE A 50 -13.05 -4.92 -5.04
N PRO A 51 -13.79 -5.68 -5.87
CA PRO A 51 -13.21 -6.77 -6.62
C PRO A 51 -12.02 -6.35 -7.48
N TRP A 52 -11.00 -7.21 -7.59
CA TRP A 52 -9.87 -6.98 -8.51
C TRP A 52 -10.32 -6.72 -9.93
N SER A 53 -11.38 -7.41 -10.35
CA SER A 53 -12.02 -7.25 -11.65
C SER A 53 -12.71 -5.90 -11.86
N ARG A 54 -12.81 -5.02 -10.87
CA ARG A 54 -13.26 -3.63 -11.04
C ARG A 54 -12.10 -2.67 -11.21
N ILE A 55 -10.89 -3.01 -10.80
CA ILE A 55 -9.77 -2.07 -10.81
C ILE A 55 -9.19 -2.02 -12.24
N MET A 56 -9.13 -0.82 -12.82
CA MET A 56 -8.73 -0.64 -14.22
C MET A 56 -7.35 0.01 -14.37
N LEU A 57 -7.11 1.13 -13.69
CA LEU A 57 -5.87 1.90 -13.80
C LEU A 57 -5.11 1.83 -12.48
N GLY A 58 -3.78 1.78 -12.57
CA GLY A 58 -2.88 1.54 -11.45
C GLY A 58 -3.21 2.32 -10.17
N MET A 59 -2.86 1.76 -9.01
CA MET A 59 -3.13 2.38 -7.72
C MET A 59 -2.05 3.39 -7.36
N ARG A 60 -2.46 4.61 -7.03
CA ARG A 60 -1.55 5.65 -6.53
C ARG A 60 -1.60 5.72 -5.01
N VAL A 61 -0.43 5.77 -4.37
CA VAL A 61 -0.30 5.85 -2.92
C VAL A 61 0.05 7.27 -2.51
N THR A 62 -0.84 7.94 -1.79
CA THR A 62 -0.55 9.26 -1.22
C THR A 62 -0.43 9.17 0.29
N VAL A 63 0.71 9.56 0.86
CA VAL A 63 0.93 9.63 2.30
C VAL A 63 0.87 11.10 2.75
N GLY A 64 -0.09 11.43 3.61
CA GLY A 64 -0.32 12.81 4.06
C GLY A 64 -1.81 13.19 4.10
N ALA A 65 -2.16 14.14 4.96
CA ALA A 65 -3.52 14.65 5.05
C ALA A 65 -3.84 15.49 3.80
N LYS A 66 -4.71 14.97 2.92
CA LYS A 66 -5.14 15.68 1.72
C LYS A 66 -6.13 16.80 2.06
N TYR A 67 -6.74 16.83 3.24
CA TYR A 67 -7.75 17.85 3.58
C TYR A 67 -7.92 18.08 5.11
N PRO A 68 -7.96 19.34 5.62
CA PRO A 68 -7.72 20.62 4.94
C PRO A 68 -6.25 21.08 4.99
N SER A 69 -5.89 21.90 4.00
CA SER A 69 -4.56 22.30 3.55
C SER A 69 -3.86 23.37 4.41
N ARG A 70 -3.23 23.02 5.54
CA ARG A 70 -2.25 23.91 6.22
C ARG A 70 -1.14 23.16 6.97
N SER A 71 -0.23 22.51 6.22
CA SER A 71 1.20 22.36 6.57
C SER A 71 1.82 21.27 5.70
N PHE A 72 2.30 21.64 4.53
CA PHE A 72 3.20 20.81 3.74
C PHE A 72 4.62 21.03 4.24
N SER A 73 5.14 20.11 5.05
CA SER A 73 6.60 19.93 5.14
C SER A 73 6.94 18.60 4.48
N MET A 74 8.04 18.54 3.73
CA MET A 74 8.58 17.27 3.23
C MET A 74 8.75 16.24 4.35
N MET A 75 8.98 16.70 5.60
CA MET A 75 8.94 15.83 6.77
C MET A 75 7.59 15.12 6.90
N GLY A 76 6.44 15.79 6.82
CA GLY A 76 5.11 15.15 6.96
C GLY A 76 4.74 14.10 5.91
N ILE A 77 5.37 14.16 4.73
CA ILE A 77 5.24 13.19 3.62
C ILE A 77 6.19 12.00 3.81
N PHE A 78 7.44 12.26 4.23
CA PHE A 78 8.50 11.25 4.36
C PHE A 78 8.72 10.74 5.79
N GLY A 79 7.85 11.12 6.72
CA GLY A 79 8.27 11.03 8.11
C GLY A 79 7.30 11.53 9.13
N GLY A 80 6.72 10.60 9.89
CA GLY A 80 5.79 10.91 10.97
C GLY A 80 6.21 12.14 11.78
N VAL A 81 5.24 12.99 12.08
CA VAL A 81 5.45 14.19 12.88
C VAL A 81 6.10 13.76 14.21
N PRO A 82 7.25 14.33 14.63
CA PRO A 82 7.90 13.93 15.87
C PRO A 82 7.02 14.24 17.09
N GLY A 83 7.20 13.48 18.18
CA GLY A 83 6.47 13.67 19.43
C GLY A 83 5.04 13.09 19.41
N PRO A 84 4.06 13.70 20.10
CA PRO A 84 2.73 13.12 20.34
C PRO A 84 1.87 12.88 19.08
N TRP A 85 2.36 13.29 17.91
CA TRP A 85 1.71 13.15 16.60
C TRP A 85 2.28 11.99 15.77
N LYS A 86 3.17 11.16 16.34
CA LYS A 86 3.69 9.94 15.71
C LYS A 86 2.53 8.98 15.44
N GLY A 87 2.39 8.52 14.20
CA GLY A 87 1.24 7.71 13.76
C GLY A 87 -0.08 8.49 13.61
N HIS A 88 -0.09 9.81 13.82
CA HIS A 88 -1.25 10.65 13.51
C HIS A 88 -1.21 11.10 12.05
N GLY A 89 -2.37 11.04 11.41
CA GLY A 89 -2.51 11.26 9.97
C GLY A 89 -2.68 9.95 9.20
N GLY A 90 -3.07 10.07 7.94
CA GLY A 90 -3.35 8.93 7.08
C GLY A 90 -2.69 9.05 5.72
N GLY A 91 -3.07 8.13 4.87
CA GLY A 91 -2.86 8.19 3.44
C GLY A 91 -4.10 7.75 2.69
N TYR A 92 -3.99 7.79 1.38
CA TYR A 92 -5.04 7.45 0.45
C TYR A 92 -4.49 6.53 -0.64
N LEU A 93 -5.19 5.45 -0.92
CA LEU A 93 -5.06 4.68 -2.14
C LEU A 93 -6.07 5.22 -3.15
N HIS A 94 -5.57 5.77 -4.24
CA HIS A 94 -6.40 6.24 -5.35
C HIS A 94 -6.41 5.18 -6.44
N MET A 95 -7.60 4.86 -6.96
CA MET A 95 -7.76 3.95 -8.08
C MET A 95 -8.97 4.31 -8.92
N THR A 96 -8.96 3.89 -10.17
CA THR A 96 -10.10 4.03 -11.08
C THR A 96 -10.79 2.67 -11.22
N LEU A 97 -12.09 2.65 -10.89
CA LEU A 97 -12.93 1.47 -11.02
C LEU A 97 -13.68 1.47 -12.35
N ARG A 98 -14.06 0.28 -12.84
CA ARG A 98 -14.92 0.08 -14.00
C ARG A 98 -16.29 -0.46 -13.60
N HIS A 99 -17.28 -0.15 -14.43
CA HIS A 99 -18.68 -0.61 -14.32
C HIS A 99 -19.40 -0.23 -13.00
N PRO A 100 -19.71 1.06 -12.74
CA PRO A 100 -19.45 2.24 -13.58
C PRO A 100 -18.02 2.77 -13.44
N TYR A 101 -17.64 3.69 -14.33
CA TYR A 101 -16.38 4.39 -14.21
C TYR A 101 -16.44 5.39 -13.06
N GLU A 102 -15.62 5.18 -12.05
CA GLU A 102 -15.57 6.04 -10.87
C GLU A 102 -14.16 6.08 -10.27
N ASP A 103 -13.79 7.25 -9.74
CA ASP A 103 -12.58 7.39 -8.94
C ASP A 103 -12.90 6.97 -7.51
N TRP A 104 -12.24 5.91 -7.04
CA TRP A 104 -12.40 5.42 -5.68
C TRP A 104 -11.16 5.74 -4.86
N VAL A 105 -11.39 6.09 -3.59
CA VAL A 105 -10.34 6.55 -2.67
C VAL A 105 -10.45 5.83 -1.34
N ALA A 106 -9.55 4.86 -1.14
CA ALA A 106 -9.41 4.18 0.14
C ALA A 106 -8.55 5.02 1.09
N ARG A 107 -9.12 5.50 2.19
CA ARG A 107 -8.35 6.06 3.30
C ARG A 107 -7.70 4.93 4.09
N PHE A 108 -6.48 5.16 4.56
CA PHE A 108 -5.81 4.35 5.57
C PHE A 108 -5.11 5.23 6.61
N ASP A 109 -4.95 4.72 7.82
CA ASP A 109 -4.20 5.37 8.90
C ASP A 109 -2.74 4.94 8.89
N ARG A 110 -1.84 5.86 9.26
CA ARG A 110 -0.40 5.63 9.20
C ARG A 110 0.06 4.79 10.39
N HIS A 111 1.01 3.90 10.17
CA HIS A 111 1.76 3.26 11.23
C HIS A 111 2.54 4.28 12.08
N PRO A 112 2.88 3.97 13.34
CA PRO A 112 3.74 4.80 14.16
C PRO A 112 5.20 4.85 13.66
N ARG A 113 5.58 4.05 12.65
CA ARG A 113 6.93 4.04 12.06
C ARG A 113 7.08 5.00 10.88
N TRP A 114 8.33 5.29 10.54
CA TRP A 114 8.69 6.10 9.38
C TRP A 114 8.68 5.24 8.12
N TYR A 115 8.26 5.81 7.00
CA TYR A 115 8.38 5.20 5.67
C TYR A 115 9.46 5.95 4.90
N SER A 116 10.36 5.22 4.26
CA SER A 116 11.26 5.85 3.31
C SER A 116 10.48 6.29 2.07
N GLY A 117 11.00 7.29 1.33
CA GLY A 117 10.41 7.68 0.05
C GLY A 117 10.40 6.53 -0.96
N PHE A 118 11.39 5.64 -0.88
CA PHE A 118 11.41 4.40 -1.64
C PHE A 118 10.23 3.50 -1.29
N ASP A 119 9.92 3.33 -0.01
CA ASP A 119 8.89 2.37 0.38
C ASP A 119 7.51 2.73 -0.19
N VAL A 120 7.18 4.03 -0.22
CA VAL A 120 5.91 4.51 -0.76
C VAL A 120 5.90 4.40 -2.29
N LEU A 121 6.97 4.84 -2.96
CA LEU A 121 7.06 4.79 -4.42
C LEU A 121 7.20 3.36 -4.96
N GLY A 122 7.89 2.49 -4.23
CA GLY A 122 8.04 1.08 -4.55
C GLY A 122 6.72 0.34 -4.42
N LEU A 123 5.92 0.65 -3.39
CA LEU A 123 4.55 0.13 -3.29
C LEU A 123 3.68 0.64 -4.44
N GLU A 124 3.67 1.94 -4.72
CA GLU A 124 2.90 2.51 -5.83
C GLU A 124 3.27 1.85 -7.17
N GLU A 125 4.58 1.69 -7.44
CA GLU A 125 5.06 1.06 -8.66
C GLU A 125 4.71 -0.45 -8.71
N LEU A 126 4.77 -1.17 -7.58
CA LEU A 126 4.33 -2.57 -7.49
C LEU A 126 2.85 -2.71 -7.85
N LEU A 127 1.98 -1.89 -7.25
CA LEU A 127 0.55 -1.92 -7.53
C LEU A 127 0.28 -1.58 -8.99
N ARG A 128 0.91 -0.51 -9.49
CA ARG A 128 0.77 -0.05 -10.88
C ARG A 128 1.18 -1.14 -11.87
N GLN A 129 2.38 -1.70 -11.76
CA GLN A 129 2.84 -2.71 -12.72
C GLN A 129 2.00 -4.00 -12.67
N THR A 130 1.48 -4.37 -11.50
CA THR A 130 0.66 -5.58 -11.33
C THR A 130 -0.72 -5.39 -11.95
N ILE A 131 -1.35 -4.23 -11.76
CA ILE A 131 -2.63 -3.89 -12.38
C ILE A 131 -2.49 -3.70 -13.89
N ASP A 132 -1.44 -3.01 -14.34
CA ASP A 132 -1.17 -2.80 -15.77
C ASP A 132 -0.91 -4.12 -16.51
N ALA A 133 -0.41 -5.14 -15.82
CA ALA A 133 -0.23 -6.50 -16.35
C ALA A 133 -1.54 -7.32 -16.35
N GLY A 134 -2.63 -6.81 -15.77
CA GLY A 134 -3.90 -7.53 -15.63
C GLY A 134 -3.88 -8.59 -14.53
N GLU A 135 -2.91 -8.55 -13.62
CA GLU A 135 -2.66 -9.57 -12.58
C GLU A 135 -3.05 -9.06 -11.19
N ALA A 136 -4.06 -8.19 -11.10
CA ALA A 136 -4.44 -7.55 -9.85
C ALA A 136 -4.81 -8.55 -8.74
N ASP A 137 -5.31 -9.72 -9.11
CA ASP A 137 -5.60 -10.86 -8.24
C ASP A 137 -4.36 -11.38 -7.47
N ARG A 138 -3.16 -11.28 -8.06
CA ARG A 138 -1.90 -11.66 -7.38
C ARG A 138 -1.62 -10.81 -6.14
N LEU A 139 -2.15 -9.59 -6.07
CA LEU A 139 -2.00 -8.76 -4.87
C LEU A 139 -2.74 -9.36 -3.66
N GLY A 140 -3.77 -10.17 -3.91
CA GLY A 140 -4.49 -10.92 -2.89
C GLY A 140 -3.81 -12.22 -2.46
N ASP A 141 -2.82 -12.69 -3.21
CA ASP A 141 -2.10 -13.94 -2.96
C ASP A 141 -0.91 -13.68 -2.01
N PRO A 142 -0.96 -14.15 -0.76
CA PRO A 142 0.12 -13.93 0.21
C PRO A 142 1.41 -14.67 -0.17
N ASP A 143 1.32 -15.82 -0.85
CA ASP A 143 2.46 -16.63 -1.24
C ASP A 143 3.23 -15.99 -2.41
N TRP A 144 2.54 -15.21 -3.25
CA TRP A 144 3.19 -14.37 -4.26
C TRP A 144 3.67 -13.02 -3.69
N LEU A 145 2.82 -12.32 -2.93
CA LEU A 145 3.12 -10.95 -2.49
C LEU A 145 4.23 -10.92 -1.43
N GLY A 146 4.34 -11.95 -0.59
CA GLY A 146 5.36 -12.03 0.45
C GLY A 146 6.79 -12.00 -0.08
N PRO A 147 7.19 -12.96 -0.92
CA PRO A 147 8.51 -12.97 -1.54
C PRO A 147 8.82 -11.70 -2.35
N VAL A 148 7.83 -11.13 -3.05
CA VAL A 148 8.00 -9.85 -3.78
C VAL A 148 8.34 -8.71 -2.81
N VAL A 149 7.59 -8.58 -1.71
CA VAL A 149 7.83 -7.55 -0.69
C VAL A 149 9.16 -7.79 0.01
N GLU A 150 9.52 -9.02 0.36
CA GLU A 150 10.80 -9.37 0.98
C GLU A 150 11.99 -8.98 0.10
N ARG A 151 11.89 -9.17 -1.22
CA ARG A 151 12.92 -8.72 -2.16
C ARG A 151 13.01 -7.21 -2.28
N LEU A 152 11.89 -6.50 -2.15
CA LEU A 152 11.86 -5.04 -2.28
C LEU A 152 12.27 -4.33 -0.99
N ALA A 153 11.90 -4.87 0.18
CA ALA A 153 12.10 -4.27 1.49
C ALA A 153 13.55 -3.83 1.82
N PRO A 154 14.62 -4.55 1.43
CA PRO A 154 16.00 -4.10 1.68
C PRO A 154 16.52 -3.13 0.60
N GLN A 155 15.83 -2.99 -0.54
CA GLN A 155 16.31 -2.16 -1.63
C GLN A 155 16.13 -0.68 -1.32
N ARG A 156 17.10 0.15 -1.69
CA ARG A 156 17.01 1.61 -1.54
C ARG A 156 17.47 2.31 -2.84
N PRO A 157 16.83 2.05 -3.99
CA PRO A 157 17.14 2.76 -5.21
C PRO A 157 16.75 4.24 -5.09
N TRP A 158 17.56 5.09 -5.71
CA TRP A 158 17.45 6.54 -5.60
C TRP A 158 16.72 7.21 -6.78
N THR A 159 16.45 6.47 -7.86
CA THR A 159 15.83 7.01 -9.07
C THR A 159 14.55 6.27 -9.43
N VAL A 160 13.61 6.97 -10.07
CA VAL A 160 12.34 6.37 -10.56
C VAL A 160 12.59 5.18 -11.48
N ARG A 161 13.60 5.29 -12.37
CA ARG A 161 13.97 4.18 -13.25
C ARG A 161 14.45 2.96 -12.46
N ALA A 162 15.31 3.16 -11.47
CA ALA A 162 15.81 2.07 -10.64
C ALA A 162 14.71 1.45 -9.75
N ILE A 163 13.73 2.25 -9.31
CA ILE A 163 12.53 1.74 -8.61
C ILE A 163 11.73 0.82 -9.55
N ARG A 164 11.45 1.28 -10.77
CA ARG A 164 10.75 0.48 -11.79
C ARG A 164 11.47 -0.84 -12.05
N GLU A 165 12.77 -0.79 -12.31
CA GLU A 165 13.60 -1.98 -12.55
C GLU A 165 13.67 -2.92 -11.34
N ALA A 166 13.69 -2.37 -10.11
CA ALA A 166 13.64 -3.18 -8.88
C ALA A 166 12.32 -3.94 -8.75
N VAL A 167 11.19 -3.26 -8.98
CA VAL A 167 9.85 -3.87 -8.95
C VAL A 167 9.70 -4.92 -10.05
N THR A 168 10.12 -4.61 -11.28
CA THR A 168 10.05 -5.55 -12.40
C THR A 168 10.83 -6.82 -12.09
N ARG A 169 12.08 -6.71 -11.64
CA ARG A 169 12.89 -7.88 -11.26
C ARG A 169 12.28 -8.68 -10.10
N ALA A 170 11.71 -8.00 -9.11
CA ALA A 170 11.08 -8.68 -7.98
C ALA A 170 9.86 -9.50 -8.40
N ARG A 171 9.05 -8.99 -9.34
CA ARG A 171 7.88 -9.68 -9.90
C ARG A 171 8.29 -10.84 -10.82
N GLU A 172 9.25 -10.62 -11.71
CA GLU A 172 9.74 -11.65 -12.64
C GLU A 172 10.37 -12.85 -11.91
N ALA A 173 11.01 -12.61 -10.76
CA ALA A 173 11.57 -13.68 -9.94
C ALA A 173 10.51 -14.65 -9.42
N GLU A 174 9.30 -14.19 -9.10
CA GLU A 174 8.17 -15.06 -8.74
C GLU A 174 7.43 -15.64 -9.94
N ALA A 175 7.47 -14.98 -11.10
CA ALA A 175 6.91 -15.56 -12.32
C ALA A 175 7.74 -16.74 -12.87
N ALA A 176 9.01 -16.84 -12.48
CA ALA A 176 9.95 -17.86 -12.91
C ALA A 176 10.18 -18.98 -11.87
N ALA A 177 9.60 -18.86 -10.68
CA ALA A 177 9.68 -19.83 -9.59
C ALA A 177 8.55 -20.86 -9.68
#